data_AF-A0AA43MAP4-F1
#
_entry.id   AF-A0AA43MAP4-F1
#
_cell.length_a   1.000
_cell.length_b   1.000
_cell.length_c   1.000
_cell.angle_alpha   90.00
_cell.angle_beta   90.00
_cell.angle_gamma   90.00
#
_symmetry.space_group_name_H-M   'P 1'
#
loop_
_entity.id
_entity.type
_entity.pdbx_description
1 polymer ?
#
loop_
_entity_poly.entity_id
_entity_poly.type
_entity_poly.pdbx_seq_one_letter_code
_entity_poly.pdbx_strand_id
1 'polypeptide(L)' 'MHKYRATVKASGLWTETIVFAQNQAQAYALFKSIFGAANVPHQPQQIT' A
#
# COMPACT_ATOMS: atom_id res chain seq x y z
N MET A 1 12.55 8.35 -5.57
CA MET A 1 11.35 7.89 -4.85
C MET A 1 10.31 7.53 -5.88
N HIS A 2 9.69 6.36 -5.75
CA HIS A 2 8.70 5.82 -6.68
C HIS A 2 7.30 5.87 -6.06
N LYS A 3 6.29 5.92 -6.93
CA LYS A 3 4.88 5.88 -6.51
C LYS A 3 4.40 4.44 -6.51
N TYR A 4 3.82 4.02 -5.40
CA TYR A 4 3.28 2.68 -5.22
C TYR A 4 1.79 2.76 -4.86
N ARG A 5 0.95 2.05 -5.62
CA ARG A 5 -0.49 1.93 -5.36
C ARG A 5 -0.81 0.58 -4.73
N ALA A 6 -1.64 0.57 -3.70
CA ALA A 6 -2.23 -0.65 -3.17
C ALA A 6 -3.74 -0.48 -2.98
N THR A 7 -4.48 -1.57 -3.14
CA THR A 7 -5.84 -1.70 -2.64
C THR A 7 -5.77 -1.98 -1.15
N VAL A 8 -6.40 -1.12 -0.35
CA VAL A 8 -6.42 -1.21 1.11
C VAL A 8 -7.85 -1.20 1.63
N LYS A 9 -8.07 -1.82 2.79
CA LYS A 9 -9.34 -1.73 3.52
C LYS A 9 -9.25 -0.64 4.58
N ALA A 10 -10.05 0.41 4.43
CA ALA A 10 -10.14 1.53 5.36
C ALA A 10 -11.60 1.71 5.78
N SER A 11 -11.87 1.68 7.10
CA SER A 11 -13.23 1.84 7.66
C SER A 11 -14.29 0.92 7.03
N GLY A 12 -13.91 -0.32 6.69
CA GLY A 12 -14.81 -1.31 6.08
C GLY A 12 -14.92 -1.23 4.55
N LEU A 13 -14.37 -0.20 3.91
CA LEU A 13 -14.41 0.01 2.47
C LEU A 13 -13.07 -0.34 1.81
N TRP A 14 -13.14 -0.89 0.60
CA TRP A 14 -11.96 -1.11 -0.24
C TRP A 14 -11.67 0.12 -1.09
N THR A 15 -10.45 0.63 -1.02
CA THR A 15 -10.03 1.82 -1.77
C THR A 15 -8.60 1.66 -2.29
N GLU A 16 -8.24 2.41 -3.32
CA GLU A 16 -6.85 2.51 -3.78
C GLU A 16 -6.15 3.65 -3.05
N THR A 17 -4.93 3.41 -2.57
CA THR A 17 -4.10 4.43 -1.92
C THR A 17 -2.69 4.40 -2.47
N ILE A 18 -2.03 5.56 -2.48
CA ILE A 18 -0.68 5.74 -2.99
C ILE A 18 0.26 6.09 -1.84
N VAL A 19 1.43 5.44 -1.80
CA VAL A 19 2.56 5.84 -0.96
C VAL A 19 3.81 6.05 -1.82
N PHE A 20 4.71 6.89 -1.33
CA PHE A 20 6.03 7.08 -1.92
C PHE A 20 7.05 6.25 -1.17
N ALA A 21 7.84 5.45 -1.87
CA ALA A 21 8.88 4.61 -1.27
C ALA A 21 10.08 4.45 -2.21
N GLN A 22 11.19 3.94 -1.69
CA GLN A 22 12.39 3.63 -2.46
C GLN A 22 12.25 2.34 -3.27
N ASN A 23 11.47 1.38 -2.77
CA ASN A 23 11.23 0.10 -3.43
C ASN A 23 9.89 -0.52 -2.98
N GLN A 24 9.46 -1.59 -3.64
CA GLN A 24 8.20 -2.27 -3.38
C GLN A 24 8.11 -2.86 -1.96
N ALA A 25 9.22 -3.40 -1.43
CA ALA A 25 9.24 -3.97 -0.08
C ALA A 25 8.98 -2.88 0.98
N GLN A 26 9.61 -1.72 0.84
CA GLN A 26 9.38 -0.57 1.71
C GLN A 26 7.94 -0.04 1.58
N ALA A 27 7.41 0.08 0.37
CA ALA A 27 6.01 0.46 0.17
C ALA A 27 5.05 -0.49 0.87
N TYR A 28 5.30 -1.80 0.76
CA TYR A 28 4.42 -2.79 1.38
C TYR A 28 4.48 -2.73 2.91
N ALA A 29 5.68 -2.55 3.48
CA ALA A 29 5.85 -2.33 4.91
C ALA A 29 5.10 -1.08 5.40
N LEU A 30 5.16 0.03 4.64
CA LEU A 30 4.42 1.26 4.95
C LEU A 30 2.91 1.02 4.91
N PHE A 31 2.38 0.39 3.86
CA PHE A 31 0.95 0.07 3.79
C PHE A 31 0.50 -0.81 4.96
N LYS A 32 1.25 -1.86 5.30
CA LYS A 32 0.94 -2.73 6.45
C LYS A 32 1.01 -1.98 7.78
N SER A 33 1.94 -1.04 7.93
CA SER A 33 2.07 -0.22 9.13
C SER A 33 0.90 0.77 9.30
N ILE A 34 0.38 1.32 8.20
CA ILE A 34 -0.70 2.32 8.23
C ILE A 34 -2.07 1.65 8.38
N PHE A 35 -2.33 0.60 7.59
CA PHE A 35 -3.66 -0.01 7.49
C PHE A 35 -3.78 -1.34 8.24
N GLY A 36 -2.67 -1.97 8.64
CA GLY A 36 -2.64 -3.33 9.20
C GLY A 36 -2.57 -4.41 8.12
N ALA A 37 -1.86 -5.51 8.39
CA ALA A 37 -1.57 -6.53 7.38
C ALA A 37 -2.82 -7.19 6.77
N ALA A 38 -3.88 -7.39 7.55
CA ALA A 38 -5.15 -7.96 7.08
C ALA A 38 -5.90 -7.03 6.11
N ASN A 39 -5.57 -5.74 6.12
CA ASN A 39 -6.22 -4.72 5.29
C ASN A 39 -5.40 -4.39 4.03
N VAL A 40 -4.29 -5.09 3.79
CA VAL A 40 -3.44 -4.93 2.60
C VAL A 40 -3.11 -6.31 2.02
N PRO A 41 -4.09 -6.99 1.39
CA PRO A 41 -3.98 -8.39 1.00
C PRO A 41 -3.01 -8.63 -0.17
N HIS A 42 -2.71 -7.60 -0.95
CA HIS A 42 -1.86 -7.69 -2.13
C HIS A 42 -0.65 -6.77 -2.01
N GLN A 43 0.41 -7.12 -2.72
CA GLN A 43 1.59 -6.26 -2.80
C GLN A 43 1.28 -5.00 -3.61
N PRO A 44 1.84 -3.85 -3.21
CA PRO A 44 1.66 -2.62 -3.96
C PRO A 44 2.33 -2.68 -5.34
N GLN A 45 1.69 -2.07 -6.33
CA GLN A 45 2.21 -1.96 -7.68
C GLN A 45 2.89 -0.60 -7.88
N GLN A 46 4.06 -0.60 -8.50
CA GLN A 46 4.70 0.65 -8.93
C GLN A 46 3.91 1.24 -10.11
N ILE A 47 3.63 2.53 -10.04
CA ILE A 47 2.91 3.26 -11.10
C ILE A 47 3.81 4.26 -11.81
N THR A 48 4.91 4.68 -11.18
CA THR A 48 5.89 5.64 -11.73
C THR A 48 7.21 5.51 -10.97
#